data_AF-A0A351KHE6-F1
#
_entry.id   AF-A0A351KHE6-F1
#
_cell.length_a   1.000
_cell.length_b   1.000
_cell.length_c   1.000
_cell.angle_alpha   90.00
_cell.angle_beta   90.00
_cell.angle_gamma   90.00
#
_symmetry.space_group_name_H-M   'P 1'
#
loop_
_entity.id
_entity.type
_entity.pdbx_description
1 polymer ?
#
loop_
_entity_poly.entity_id
_entity_poly.type
_entity_poly.pdbx_seq_one_letter_code
_entity_poly.pdbx_strand_id
1 'polypeptide(L)' 'AEPVNISVVTGNVFKTLSEIDGVSNELELLSFVTGGCGKMEQYPLPVGFGGPYVRVNNLNVQ' A
#
# COMPACT_ATOMS: atom_id res chain seq x y z
N ALA A 1 15.95 -6.08 -15.14
CA ALA A 1 15.68 -4.77 -14.52
C ALA A 1 16.72 -4.53 -13.45
N GLU A 2 17.23 -3.30 -13.34
CA GLU A 2 18.16 -2.91 -12.28
C GLU A 2 17.37 -2.34 -11.08
N PRO A 3 17.88 -2.46 -9.84
CA PRO A 3 17.24 -1.86 -8.68
C PRO A 3 17.12 -0.34 -8.80
N VAL A 4 15.96 0.20 -8.45
CA VAL A 4 15.69 1.64 -8.41
C VAL A 4 15.37 2.09 -7.00
N ASN A 5 15.79 3.30 -6.63
CA ASN A 5 15.43 3.93 -5.37
C ASN A 5 14.19 4.80 -5.56
N ILE A 6 13.07 4.37 -5.01
CA ILE A 6 11.79 5.09 -5.06
C ILE A 6 11.48 5.59 -3.66
N SER A 7 11.25 6.90 -3.51
CA SER A 7 10.94 7.47 -2.21
C SER A 7 9.45 7.72 -2.02
N VAL A 8 8.73 8.08 -3.10
CA VAL A 8 7.32 8.47 -3.02
C VAL A 8 6.54 7.96 -4.23
N VAL A 9 5.40 7.32 -3.95
CA VAL A 9 4.35 7.03 -4.94
C VAL A 9 3.13 7.90 -4.60
N THR A 10 2.57 8.59 -5.60
CA THR A 10 1.45 9.53 -5.41
C THR A 10 0.35 9.34 -6.45
N GLY A 11 -0.88 9.79 -6.16
CA GLY A 11 -1.99 9.69 -7.10
C GLY A 11 -3.38 9.82 -6.47
N ASN A 12 -4.41 9.61 -7.30
CA ASN A 12 -5.79 9.52 -6.85
C ASN A 12 -6.15 8.05 -6.56
N VAL A 13 -6.63 7.77 -5.35
CA VAL A 13 -6.92 6.40 -4.89
C VAL A 13 -7.90 5.65 -5.80
N PHE A 14 -8.97 6.29 -6.26
CA PHE A 14 -9.97 5.62 -7.10
C PHE A 14 -9.43 5.31 -8.49
N LYS A 15 -8.62 6.21 -9.05
CA LYS A 15 -7.93 5.95 -10.31
C LYS A 15 -6.97 4.77 -10.16
N THR A 16 -6.13 4.76 -9.12
CA THR A 16 -5.22 3.65 -8.84
C THR A 16 -5.96 2.32 -8.71
N LEU A 17 -7.07 2.28 -7.97
CA LEU A 17 -7.89 1.06 -7.83
C LEU A 17 -8.49 0.61 -9.17
N SER A 18 -8.93 1.53 -10.02
CA SER A 18 -9.48 1.20 -11.35
C SER A 18 -8.44 0.67 -12.34
N GLU A 19 -7.16 0.91 -12.07
CA GLU A 19 -6.05 0.47 -12.93
C GLU A 19 -5.40 -0.84 -12.47
N ILE A 20 -5.99 -1.51 -11.46
CA ILE A 20 -5.58 -2.86 -11.06
C ILE A 20 -6.03 -3.85 -12.12
N ASP A 21 -5.08 -4.59 -12.70
CA ASP A 21 -5.33 -5.56 -13.77
C ASP A 21 -4.85 -6.99 -13.44
N GLY A 22 -4.25 -7.17 -12.26
CA GLY A 22 -3.77 -8.46 -11.79
C GLY A 22 -3.79 -8.53 -10.27
N VAL A 23 -4.21 -9.69 -9.75
CA VAL A 23 -4.27 -9.99 -8.32
C VAL A 23 -3.74 -11.41 -8.11
N SER A 24 -2.78 -11.55 -7.20
CA SER A 24 -2.19 -12.85 -6.83
C SER A 24 -3.11 -13.65 -5.90
N ASN A 25 -2.90 -14.97 -5.86
CA ASN A 25 -3.48 -15.86 -4.84
C ASN A 25 -2.68 -15.87 -3.53
N GLU A 26 -1.46 -15.32 -3.54
CA GLU A 26 -0.64 -15.15 -2.35
C GLU A 26 -1.10 -13.91 -1.56
N LEU A 27 -1.47 -14.14 -0.30
CA LEU A 27 -2.03 -13.15 0.62
C LEU A 27 -1.13 -13.02 1.85
N GLU A 28 -0.72 -11.81 2.16
CA GLU A 28 0.04 -11.49 3.36
C GLU A 28 -0.69 -10.45 4.20
N LEU A 29 -0.85 -10.72 5.50
CA LEU A 29 -1.42 -9.81 6.46
C LEU A 29 -0.41 -9.57 7.58
N LEU A 30 -0.12 -8.31 7.83
CA LEU A 30 0.77 -7.86 8.89
C LEU A 30 -0.07 -7.23 10.00
N SER A 31 0.24 -7.60 11.24
CA SER A 31 -0.43 -7.06 12.43
C SER A 31 0.61 -6.71 13.47
N PHE A 32 0.49 -5.51 14.03
CA PHE A 32 1.47 -4.98 14.97
C PHE A 32 0.78 -4.63 16.27
N VAL A 33 1.37 -5.06 17.39
CA VAL A 33 0.90 -4.73 18.73
C VAL A 33 1.32 -3.33 19.17
N THR A 34 2.26 -2.70 18.46
CA THR A 34 2.79 -1.35 18.72
C THR A 34 2.94 -0.58 17.41
N GLY A 35 2.72 0.74 17.43
CA GLY A 35 2.75 1.57 16.21
C GLY A 35 1.47 1.41 15.39
N GLY A 36 1.38 2.09 14.23
CA GLY A 36 0.28 1.90 13.28
C GLY A 36 -0.39 3.19 12.82
N CYS A 37 -1.72 3.19 12.84
CA CYS A 37 -2.52 4.26 12.26
C CYS A 37 -2.56 5.49 13.18
N GLY A 38 -2.56 6.68 12.59
CA GLY A 38 -2.84 7.94 13.26
C GLY A 38 -4.11 8.57 12.71
N LYS A 39 -4.99 9.06 13.57
CA LYS A 39 -6.17 9.82 13.17
C LYS A 39 -6.40 10.98 14.13
N MET A 40 -6.31 12.20 13.63
CA MET A 40 -6.30 13.41 14.46
C MET A 40 -5.23 13.26 15.55
N GLU A 41 -5.56 13.51 16.81
CA GLU A 41 -4.65 13.42 17.95
C GLU A 41 -4.53 12.00 18.53
N GLN A 42 -5.10 10.98 17.87
CA GLN A 42 -4.99 9.59 18.30
C GLN A 42 -3.84 8.89 17.55
N TYR A 43 -2.76 8.58 18.26
CA TYR A 43 -1.63 7.83 17.74
C TYR A 43 -0.74 7.27 18.89
N PRO A 44 -0.15 6.07 18.74
CA PRO A 44 -0.37 5.09 17.68
C PRO A 44 -1.57 4.17 17.95
N LEU A 45 -2.41 3.94 16.93
CA LEU A 45 -3.50 2.97 17.00
C LEU A 45 -3.06 1.62 16.42
N PRO A 46 -3.23 0.51 17.16
CA PRO A 46 -2.90 -0.81 16.66
C PRO A 46 -3.87 -1.21 15.55
N VAL A 47 -3.33 -1.44 14.36
CA VAL A 47 -4.08 -1.88 13.17
C VAL A 47 -3.29 -2.96 12.44
N GLY A 48 -4.01 -3.81 11.71
CA GLY A 48 -3.41 -4.68 10.70
C GLY A 48 -3.48 -4.06 9.32
N PHE A 49 -2.54 -4.41 8.43
CA PHE A 49 -2.59 -4.07 7.02
C PHE A 49 -1.98 -5.20 6.18
N GLY A 50 -2.38 -5.27 4.92
CA GLY A 50 -1.92 -6.30 4.00
C GLY A 50 -2.98 -6.62 2.95
N GLY A 51 -2.67 -7.58 2.11
CA GLY A 51 -3.48 -7.95 0.95
C GLY A 51 -2.69 -8.86 0.03
N PRO A 52 -3.31 -9.30 -1.08
CA PRO A 52 -2.58 -10.01 -2.12
C PRO A 52 -1.65 -9.06 -2.86
N TYR A 53 -0.64 -9.62 -3.54
CA TYR A 53 0.13 -8.85 -4.50
C TYR A 53 -0.79 -8.37 -5.64
N VAL A 54 -0.75 -7.08 -5.93
CA VAL A 54 -1.53 -6.45 -7.01
C VAL A 54 -0.62 -5.81 -8.05
N ARG A 55 -1.02 -5.89 -9.33
CA ARG A 55 -0.38 -5.14 -10.41
C ARG A 55 -1.26 -3.95 -10.78
N VAL A 56 -0.64 -2.77 -10.86
CA VAL A 56 -1.29 -1.51 -11.24
C VAL A 56 -0.61 -0.99 -12.50
N ASN A 57 -1.39 -0.66 -13.54
CA ASN A 57 -0.84 -0.28 -14.84
C ASN A 57 -0.13 1.08 -14.84
N ASN A 58 -0.64 2.09 -14.12
CA ASN A 58 0.07 3.38 -13.99
C ASN A 58 0.19 3.82 -12.53
N LEU A 59 1.41 4.17 -12.15
CA LEU A 59 1.74 4.79 -10.87
C LEU A 59 2.62 6.01 -11.15
N ASN A 60 2.41 7.09 -10.39
CA ASN A 60 3.31 8.23 -10.40
C ASN A 60 4.38 8.00 -9.33
N VAL A 61 5.63 7.89 -9.77
CA VAL A 61 6.80 7.52 -8.97
C VAL A 61 7.80 8.67 -8.98
N GLN A 62 8.26 9.10 -7.80
CA GLN A 62 9.25 10.17 -7.60
C GLN A 62 10.50 9.66 -6.89
#